data_AF-A0AA86DYD5-F1
#
_entry.id   AF-A0AA86DYD5-F1
#
_cell.length_a   1.000
_cell.length_b   1.000
_cell.length_c   1.000
_cell.angle_alpha   90.00
_cell.angle_beta   90.00
_cell.angle_gamma   90.00
#
_symmetry.space_group_name_H-M   'P 1'
#
loop_
_entity.id
_entity.type
_entity.pdbx_description
1 polymer ?
#
loop_
_entity_poly.entity_id
_entity_poly.type
_entity_poly.pdbx_seq_one_letter_code
_entity_poly.pdbx_strand_id
1 'polypeptide(L)' 'MLHIGETVIQEISFGKKIKVILTQMLFPVGVCQREQNFVVHYIEQDEEPIEYQHDNSHKAKKDFDYLSKIAKKETGGKRR' A
#
# COMPACT_ATOMS: atom_id res chain seq x y z
N MET A 1 -4.22 1.00 -9.61
CA MET A 1 -3.53 1.85 -10.62
C MET A 1 -3.08 3.08 -9.86
N LEU A 2 -1.78 3.37 -9.74
CA LEU A 2 -1.31 4.51 -8.93
C LEU A 2 -1.70 5.84 -9.59
N HIS A 3 -2.17 6.81 -8.81
CA HIS A 3 -2.61 8.10 -9.35
C HIS A 3 -1.42 9.05 -9.58
N ILE A 4 -1.53 9.98 -10.54
CA ILE A 4 -0.48 10.96 -10.93
C ILE A 4 -0.14 11.96 -9.80
N GLY A 5 -0.73 11.80 -8.62
CA GLY A 5 -0.49 12.59 -7.41
C GLY A 5 0.01 11.76 -6.23
N GLU A 6 0.63 10.60 -6.44
CA GLU A 6 1.16 9.76 -5.36
C GLU A 6 2.66 9.49 -5.55
N THR A 7 3.43 9.53 -4.46
CA THR A 7 4.80 9.01 -4.43
C THR A 7 4.82 7.65 -3.77
N VAL A 8 5.49 6.68 -4.38
CA VAL A 8 5.73 5.38 -3.74
C VAL A 8 6.78 5.56 -2.65
N ILE A 9 6.42 5.20 -1.42
CA ILE A 9 7.34 5.16 -0.28
C ILE A 9 7.97 3.77 -0.20
N GLN A 10 7.16 2.73 -0.33
CA GLN A 10 7.60 1.34 -0.21
C GLN A 10 6.74 0.42 -1.08
N GLU A 11 7.35 -0.56 -1.72
CA GLU A 11 6.66 -1.56 -2.52
C GLU A 11 7.25 -2.95 -2.24
N ILE A 12 6.39 -3.94 -2.03
CA ILE A 12 6.79 -5.35 -1.94
C ILE A 12 5.86 -6.18 -2.80
N SER A 13 6.45 -7.09 -3.58
CA SER A 13 5.72 -8.09 -4.37
C SER A 13 5.89 -9.49 -3.78
N PHE A 14 4.81 -10.24 -3.72
CA PHE A 14 4.76 -11.62 -3.23
C PHE A 14 4.37 -12.57 -4.37
N GLY A 15 5.34 -13.38 -4.80
CA GLY A 15 5.18 -14.24 -5.96
C GLY A 15 4.88 -13.44 -7.24
N LYS A 16 3.98 -13.95 -8.08
CA LYS A 16 3.50 -13.25 -9.30
C LYS A 16 2.14 -12.59 -9.13
N LYS A 17 1.49 -12.78 -7.98
CA LYS A 17 0.05 -12.52 -7.81
C LYS A 17 -0.26 -11.34 -6.92
N ILE A 18 0.52 -11.09 -5.87
CA ILE A 18 0.15 -10.09 -4.86
C ILE A 18 1.22 -9.02 -4.78
N LYS A 19 0.80 -7.75 -4.69
CA LYS A 19 1.66 -6.60 -4.48
C LYS A 19 1.06 -5.72 -3.38
N VAL A 20 1.90 -5.28 -2.45
CA VAL A 20 1.53 -4.33 -1.39
C VAL A 20 2.38 -3.07 -1.57
N ILE A 21 1.74 -1.91 -1.69
CA ILE A 21 2.40 -0.62 -1.96
C ILE A 21 2.00 0.38 -0.89
N LEU A 22 2.96 1.00 -0.22
CA LEU A 22 2.75 2.19 0.60
C LEU A 22 3.10 3.42 -0.24
N THR A 23 2.15 4.34 -0.34
CA THR A 23 2.28 5.59 -1.07
C THR A 23 1.93 6.79 -0.19
N GLN A 24 2.35 7.97 -0.61
CA GLN A 24 1.95 9.24 -0.01
C GLN A 24 1.43 10.17 -1.10
N MET A 25 0.28 10.80 -0.86
CA MET A 25 -0.29 11.75 -1.79
C MET A 25 0.54 13.05 -1.82
N LEU A 26 0.95 13.44 -3.02
CA LEU A 26 1.59 14.70 -3.38
C LEU A 26 0.48 15.68 -3.81
N PHE A 27 -0.01 16.50 -2.88
CA PHE A 27 -0.90 17.61 -3.24
C PHE A 27 -0.08 18.81 -3.76
N PRO A 28 -0.62 19.58 -4.72
CA PRO A 28 0.02 20.82 -5.16
C PRO A 28 0.16 21.79 -3.98
N VAL A 29 1.35 22.38 -3.87
CA VAL A 29 1.74 23.35 -2.83
C VAL A 29 0.72 24.50 -2.83
N GLY A 30 -0.13 24.58 -1.81
CA GLY A 30 -1.13 25.66 -1.68
C GLY A 30 -2.46 25.27 -1.05
N VAL A 31 -2.80 23.97 -1.00
CA VAL A 31 -3.97 23.51 -0.25
C VAL A 31 -3.51 23.12 1.16
N CYS A 32 -4.00 23.85 2.17
CA CYS A 32 -3.63 23.71 3.58
C CYS A 32 -3.60 22.23 4.03
N GLN A 33 -2.39 21.74 4.21
CA GLN A 33 -2.01 20.45 4.76
C GLN A 33 -2.31 20.42 6.26
N ARG A 34 -3.17 19.51 6.72
CA ARG A 34 -3.09 19.01 8.10
C ARG A 34 -2.96 17.49 8.20
N GLU A 35 -3.15 16.77 7.10
CA GLU A 35 -3.07 15.30 7.10
C GLU A 35 -2.24 14.88 5.90
N GLN A 36 -1.03 14.39 6.17
CA GLN A 36 -0.24 13.71 5.15
C GLN A 36 -1.00 12.41 4.84
N ASN A 37 -1.66 12.36 3.68
CA ASN A 37 -2.46 11.20 3.31
C ASN A 37 -1.53 10.11 2.76
N PHE A 38 -1.36 9.06 3.55
CA PHE A 38 -0.68 7.83 3.16
C PHE A 38 -1.72 6.83 2.69
N VAL A 39 -1.41 6.08 1.64
CA VAL A 39 -2.30 5.04 1.11
C VAL A 39 -1.54 3.73 1.00
N VAL A 40 -2.08 2.68 1.61
CA VAL A 40 -1.62 1.31 1.43
C VAL A 40 -2.50 0.65 0.38
N HIS A 41 -1.89 0.25 -0.73
CA HIS A 41 -2.53 -0.47 -1.83
C HIS A 41 -2.23 -1.95 -1.69
N TYR A 42 -3.27 -2.78 -1.60
CA TYR A 42 -3.19 -4.23 -1.73
C TYR A 42 -3.72 -4.63 -3.09
N ILE A 43 -2.87 -5.22 -3.92
CA ILE A 43 -3.18 -5.55 -5.31
C ILE A 43 -3.00 -7.05 -5.49
N GLU A 44 -4.09 -7.76 -5.78
CA GLU A 44 -4.06 -9.15 -6.18
C GLU A 44 -4.39 -9.28 -7.68
N GLN A 45 -3.70 -10.19 -8.36
CA GLN A 45 -3.89 -10.46 -9.77
C GLN A 45 -5.32 -10.96 -10.00
N ASP A 46 -6.01 -10.34 -10.96
CA ASP A 46 -7.41 -10.61 -11.34
C ASP A 46 -8.47 -10.11 -10.32
N GLU A 47 -8.06 -9.38 -9.28
CA GLU A 47 -8.96 -8.73 -8.32
C GLU A 47 -8.86 -7.20 -8.36
N GLU A 48 -9.90 -6.52 -7.85
CA GLU A 48 -9.87 -5.08 -7.69
C GLU A 48 -8.88 -4.68 -6.57
N PRO A 49 -8.01 -3.66 -6.80
CA PRO A 49 -7.14 -3.15 -5.76
C PRO A 49 -7.90 -2.66 -4.54
N ILE A 50 -7.41 -3.02 -3.35
CA ILE A 50 -7.94 -2.54 -2.08
C ILE A 50 -7.03 -1.45 -1.55
N GLU A 51 -7.61 -0.31 -1.19
CA GLU A 51 -6.87 0.88 -0.74
C GLU A 51 -7.22 1.21 0.72
N TYR A 52 -6.19 1.43 1.54
CA TYR A 52 -6.31 1.84 2.93
C TYR A 52 -5.68 3.22 3.12
N GLN A 53 -6.51 4.23 3.37
CA GLN A 53 -6.06 5.61 3.55
C GLN A 53 -5.78 5.90 5.03
N HIS A 54 -4.71 6.66 5.27
CA HIS A 54 -4.27 7.04 6.61
C HIS A 54 -3.81 8.49 6.66
N ASP A 55 -4.17 9.15 7.76
CA ASP A 55 -3.72 10.48 8.17
C ASP A 55 -2.28 10.51 8.69
N ASN A 56 -1.72 9.32 9.01
CA ASN A 56 -0.49 9.16 9.75
C ASN A 56 0.38 8.03 9.17
N SER A 57 1.66 8.33 8.92
CA SER A 57 2.65 7.38 8.38
C SER A 57 2.85 6.15 9.25
N HIS A 58 2.74 6.28 10.57
CA HIS A 58 2.92 5.16 11.50
C HIS A 58 1.77 4.16 11.41
N LYS A 59 0.53 4.63 11.24
CA LYS A 59 -0.63 3.74 11.02
C LYS A 59 -0.51 3.06 9.66
N ALA A 60 -0.19 3.83 8.62
CA ALA A 60 0.00 3.30 7.27
C ALA A 60 1.09 2.23 7.22
N LYS A 61 2.20 2.43 7.92
CA LYS A 61 3.28 1.45 8.01
C LYS A 61 2.85 0.17 8.72
N LYS A 62 2.05 0.26 9.79
CA LYS A 62 1.52 -0.92 10.49
C LYS A 62 0.63 -1.76 9.57
N ASP A 63 -0.24 -1.11 8.82
CA ASP A 63 -1.14 -1.81 7.90
C ASP A 63 -0.38 -2.40 6.72
N PHE A 64 0.61 -1.66 6.18
CA PHE A 64 1.55 -2.17 5.19
C PHE A 64 2.28 -3.43 5.69
N ASP A 65 2.84 -3.40 6.90
CA ASP A 65 3.56 -4.54 7.49
C ASP A 65 2.62 -5.73 7.75
N TYR A 66 1.39 -5.45 8.21
CA TYR A 66 0.37 -6.45 8.43
C TYR A 66 -0.03 -7.16 7.12
N LEU A 67 -0.42 -6.39 6.10
CA LEU A 67 -0.81 -6.92 4.80
C LEU A 67 0.33 -7.66 4.12
N SER A 68 1.56 -7.14 4.22
CA SER A 68 2.77 -7.82 3.75
C SER A 68 2.95 -9.19 4.41
N LYS A 69 2.67 -9.30 5.72
CA LYS A 69 2.75 -10.57 6.44
C LYS A 69 1.66 -11.55 6.01
N ILE A 70 0.44 -11.07 5.73
CA ILE A 70 -0.65 -11.90 5.21
C ILE A 70 -0.31 -12.41 3.80
N ALA A 71 0.04 -11.51 2.87
CA ALA A 71 0.43 -11.86 1.51
C ALA A 71 1.61 -12.87 1.46
N LYS A 72 2.60 -12.69 2.35
CA LYS A 72 3.72 -13.64 2.48
C LYS A 72 3.26 -15.03 2.93
N LYS A 73 2.26 -15.12 3.81
CA LYS A 73 1.72 -16.41 4.27
C LYS A 73 0.90 -17.08 3.17
N GLU A 74 0.12 -16.33 2.42
CA GLU A 74 -0.68 -16.87 1.32
C GLU A 74 0.19 -17.40 0.18
N THR A 75 1.29 -16.69 -0.10
CA THR A 75 2.25 -17.11 -1.14
C THR A 75 3.25 -18.17 -0.67
N GLY A 76 3.63 -18.16 0.60
CA GLY A 76 4.64 -19.08 1.18
C GLY A 76 4.07 -20.30 1.91
N GLY A 77 2.76 -20.33 2.19
CA GLY A 77 2.08 -21.40 2.96
C GLY A 77 1.85 -22.70 2.19
N LYS A 78 2.15 -22.75 0.90
CA LYS A 78 2.24 -24.00 0.12
C LYS A 78 3.69 -24.50 0.05
N ARG A 79 4.31 -24.77 1.20
CA ARG A 79 5.38 -25.77 1.26
C ARG A 79 4.70 -27.13 1.35
N ARG A 80 4.46 -27.75 0.19
CA ARG A 80 4.40 -29.20 0.07
C ARG A 80 5.75 -29.79 0.47
#